data_AF-A0A417YEU0-F1
#
_entry.id   AF-A0A417YEU0-F1
#
_cell.length_a   1.000
_cell.length_b   1.000
_cell.length_c   1.000
_cell.angle_alpha   90.00
_cell.angle_beta   90.00
_cell.angle_gamma   90.00
#
_symmetry.space_group_name_H-M   'P 1'
#
loop_
_entity.id
_entity.type
_entity.pdbx_description
1 polymer ?
#
loop_
_entity_poly.entity_id
_entity_poly.type
_entity_poly.pdbx_seq_one_letter_code
_entity_poly.pdbx_strand_id
1 'polypeptide(L)' 'MFTETERRREVSRLSKLVERRKEQLIEELLMRDIYKTSDEKHLYDAPLKTLENEYRLVLEKEAGE' A
#
# COMPACT_ATOMS: atom_id res chain seq x y z
N MET A 1 -7.48 -22.44 24.90
CA MET A 1 -7.97 -21.04 24.87
C MET A 1 -6.80 -20.15 24.48
N PHE A 2 -6.80 -19.58 23.28
CA PHE A 2 -5.76 -18.63 22.87
C PHE A 2 -5.98 -17.31 23.60
N THR A 3 -5.01 -16.91 24.42
CA THR A 3 -5.15 -15.74 25.29
C THR A 3 -5.24 -14.46 24.45
N GLU A 4 -6.11 -13.53 24.87
CA GLU A 4 -6.37 -12.24 24.20
C GLU A 4 -5.09 -11.41 23.96
N THR A 5 -4.07 -11.64 24.78
CA THR A 5 -2.72 -11.07 24.69
C THR A 5 -1.92 -11.50 23.47
N GLU A 6 -2.04 -12.75 23.01
CA GLU A 6 -1.32 -13.23 21.82
C GLU A 6 -1.93 -12.65 20.55
N ARG A 7 -3.27 -12.52 20.53
CA ARG A 7 -4.01 -11.90 19.43
C ARG A 7 -3.60 -10.44 19.21
N ARG A 8 -3.34 -9.67 20.28
CA ARG A 8 -2.83 -8.28 20.18
C ARG A 8 -1.41 -8.18 19.63
N ARG A 9 -0.50 -9.09 19.99
CA ARG A 9 0.88 -9.08 19.47
C ARG A 9 0.95 -9.45 18.00
N GLU A 10 0.09 -10.35 17.54
CA GLU A 10 0.03 -10.76 16.14
C GLU A 10 -0.49 -9.64 15.24
N VAL A 11 -1.56 -8.95 15.65
CA VAL A 11 -2.11 -7.79 14.91
C VAL A 11 -1.07 -6.67 14.76
N SER A 12 -0.23 -6.44 15.77
CA SER A 12 0.84 -5.43 15.68
C SER A 12 1.94 -5.80 14.68
N ARG A 13 2.26 -7.10 14.51
CA ARG A 13 3.22 -7.55 13.50
C ARG A 13 2.64 -7.50 12.09
N LEU A 14 1.37 -7.89 11.95
CA LEU A 14 0.64 -7.81 10.67
C LEU A 14 0.50 -6.36 10.20
N SER A 15 0.21 -5.43 11.11
CA SER A 15 0.15 -3.99 10.78
C SER A 15 1.47 -3.47 10.21
N LYS A 16 2.60 -3.82 10.84
CA LYS A 16 3.92 -3.37 10.38
C LYS A 16 4.29 -3.90 8.99
N LEU A 17 3.88 -5.12 8.65
CA LEU A 17 4.10 -5.68 7.31
C LEU A 17 3.25 -4.96 6.26
N VAL A 18 1.99 -4.67 6.60
CA VAL A 18 1.08 -3.89 5.74
C VAL A 18 1.62 -2.47 5.54
N GLU A 19 2.07 -1.81 6.60
CA GLU A 19 2.67 -0.47 6.53
C GLU A 19 3.92 -0.45 5.64
N ARG A 20 4.85 -1.40 5.82
CA ARG A 20 6.03 -1.53 4.95
C ARG A 20 5.65 -1.75 3.49
N ARG A 21 4.68 -2.63 3.22
CA ARG A 21 4.21 -2.87 1.84
C ARG A 21 3.59 -1.62 1.24
N LYS A 22 2.87 -0.86 2.06
CA LYS A 22 2.27 0.42 1.69
C LYS A 22 3.35 1.44 1.35
N GLU A 23 4.35 1.62 2.20
CA GLU A 23 5.50 2.51 1.95
C GLU A 23 6.22 2.15 0.65
N GLN A 24 6.51 0.87 0.42
CA GLN A 24 7.13 0.40 -0.83
C GLN A 24 6.31 0.78 -2.07
N LEU A 25 4.99 0.57 -2.04
CA LEU A 25 4.11 0.95 -3.15
C LEU A 25 4.06 2.46 -3.36
N ILE A 26 4.07 3.23 -2.27
CA ILE A 26 4.11 4.69 -2.34
C ILE A 26 5.42 5.15 -2.99
N GLU A 27 6.57 4.64 -2.53
CA GLU A 27 7.88 4.97 -3.13
C GLU A 27 7.93 4.62 -4.63
N GLU A 28 7.45 3.44 -5.00
CA GLU A 28 7.39 3.00 -6.41
C GLU A 28 6.50 3.90 -7.28
N LEU A 29 5.36 4.36 -6.73
CA LEU A 29 4.48 5.31 -7.41
C LEU A 29 5.12 6.70 -7.51
N LEU A 30 5.76 7.17 -6.43
CA LEU A 30 6.47 8.45 -6.40
C LEU A 30 7.63 8.47 -7.41
N MET A 31 8.38 7.38 -7.56
CA MET A 31 9.44 7.25 -8.57
C MET A 31 8.92 7.38 -10.01
N ARG A 32 7.64 7.11 -10.23
CA ARG A 32 6.96 7.26 -11.53
C ARG A 32 6.22 8.59 -11.66
N ASP A 33 6.56 9.56 -10.81
CA ASP A 33 5.96 10.90 -10.74
C ASP A 33 4.47 10.90 -10.34
N ILE A 34 4.01 9.84 -9.67
CA ILE A 34 2.64 9.73 -9.18
C ILE A 34 2.63 10.07 -7.69
N TYR A 35 2.04 11.20 -7.35
CA TYR A 35 1.97 11.71 -5.96
C TYR A 35 0.58 11.61 -5.35
N LYS A 36 -0.42 11.31 -6.18
CA LYS A 36 -1.84 11.24 -5.82
C LYS A 36 -2.47 10.05 -6.50
N THR A 37 -3.45 9.44 -5.83
CA THR A 37 -4.31 8.47 -6.47
C THR A 37 -5.27 9.19 -7.42
N SER A 38 -5.90 8.44 -8.33
CA SER A 38 -6.97 8.93 -9.21
C SER A 38 -8.14 9.62 -8.48
N ASP A 39 -8.29 9.41 -7.17
CA ASP A 39 -9.31 10.03 -6.31
C ASP A 39 -8.85 11.38 -5.70
N GLU A 40 -7.76 11.96 -6.23
CA GLU A 40 -7.07 13.17 -5.72
C GLU A 40 -6.54 13.09 -4.28
N LYS A 41 -6.62 11.91 -3.65
CA LYS A 41 -6.09 11.66 -2.32
C LYS A 41 -4.58 11.46 -2.37
N HIS A 42 -3.91 11.95 -1.32
CA HIS A 42 -2.49 11.67 -1.12
C HIS A 42 -2.25 10.16 -0.99
N LEU A 43 -1.18 9.66 -1.60
CA LEU A 43 -0.83 8.24 -1.56
C LEU A 43 -0.72 7.70 -0.11
N TYR A 44 -0.22 8.51 0.81
CA TYR A 44 -0.13 8.16 2.25
C TYR A 44 -1.50 7.97 2.91
N ASP A 45 -2.49 8.74 2.47
CA ASP A 45 -3.86 8.72 3.01
C ASP A 45 -4.70 7.63 2.33
N ALA A 46 -4.35 7.25 1.10
CA ALA A 46 -5.04 6.20 0.36
C ALA A 46 -4.86 4.81 1.02
N PRO A 47 -5.87 3.93 1.01
CA PRO A 47 -5.74 2.57 1.52
C PRO A 47 -4.84 1.70 0.62
N LEU A 48 -4.19 0.67 1.20
CA LEU A 48 -3.26 -0.22 0.48
C LEU A 48 -3.87 -0.77 -0.82
N LYS A 49 -5.14 -1.18 -0.77
CA LYS A 49 -5.87 -1.70 -1.93
C LYS A 49 -5.93 -0.70 -3.09
N THR A 50 -6.06 0.60 -2.79
CA THR A 50 -6.06 1.65 -3.81
C THR A 50 -4.65 1.81 -4.38
N LEU A 51 -3.63 1.84 -3.53
CA LEU A 51 -2.22 1.93 -3.98
C LEU A 51 -1.84 0.75 -4.87
N GLU A 52 -2.22 -0.48 -4.51
CA GLU A 52 -1.99 -1.67 -5.35
C GLU A 52 -2.70 -1.57 -6.70
N ASN A 53 -3.89 -0.97 -6.74
CA ASN A 53 -4.65 -0.81 -7.97
C ASN A 53 -4.02 0.25 -8.88
N GLU A 54 -3.64 1.41 -8.33
CA GLU A 54 -2.92 2.44 -9.09
C GLU A 54 -1.59 1.88 -9.62
N TYR A 55 -0.84 1.19 -8.77
CA TYR A 55 0.42 0.57 -9.17
C TYR A 55 0.23 -0.45 -10.29
N ARG A 56 -0.84 -1.26 -10.24
CA ARG A 56 -1.17 -2.18 -11.33
C ARG A 56 -1.50 -1.45 -12.62
N LEU A 57 -2.33 -0.40 -12.57
CA LEU A 57 -2.69 0.38 -13.76
C LEU A 57 -1.46 1.02 -14.41
N VAL A 58 -0.51 1.46 -13.59
CA VAL A 58 0.75 2.03 -14.04
C VAL A 58 1.62 0.97 -14.70
N LEU A 59 1.76 -0.21 -14.08
CA LEU A 59 2.47 -1.34 -14.69
C LEU A 59 1.82 -1.81 -15.98
N GLU A 60 0.48 -1.84 -16.06
CA GLU A 60 -0.24 -2.20 -17.30
C GLU A 60 -0.03 -1.17 -18.41
N LYS A 61 0.09 0.12 -18.06
CA LYS A 61 0.50 1.15 -19.02
C LYS A 61 1.93 0.96 -19.49
N GLU A 62 2.88 0.75 -18.58
CA GLU A 62 4.30 0.56 -18.93
C GLU A 62 4.56 -0.74 -19.70
N ALA A 63 3.82 -1.82 -19.44
CA ALA A 63 3.98 -3.09 -20.14
C ALA A 63 3.34 -3.12 -21.53
N GLY A 64 2.53 -2.11 -21.86
CA GLY A 64 1.86 -1.97 -23.15
C GLY A 64 2.60 -1.12 -24.18
N GLU A 65 3.75 -0.54 -23.84
CA GLU A 65 4.63 0.24 -24.73
C GLU A 65 5.77 -0.59 -25.35
#